data_AF-A0AA86GQ87-F1
#
_entry.id   AF-A0AA86GQ87-F1
#
_cell.length_a   1.000
_cell.length_b   1.000
_cell.length_c   1.000
_cell.angle_alpha   90.00
_cell.angle_beta   90.00
_cell.angle_gamma   90.00
#
_symmetry.space_group_name_H-M   'P 1'
#
loop_
_entity.id
_entity.type
_entity.pdbx_description
1 polymer ?
#
loop_
_entity_poly.entity_id
_entity_poly.type
_entity_poly.pdbx_seq_one_letter_code
_entity_poly.pdbx_strand_id
1 'polypeptide(L)'
;MTIRPPSYQVYTTHYKNFWLASLLVGLISLIPWVDIILDKYNAILWDREVYIQIITSGDSLFSYFNYDDILSYFTFEYTWQSIIYFIQNGQFPFQYESFFQFISTSFLVTSSLIVYRRGGLLALSLMVNPLIFDLAYSQLRTALAICIINIVYLVRPSSKILSSALCIFSVSIHTAMSIFLSIYYLCVSTSEKGGIFSKWSLEMRLLIIVGAGAFVGILIGPFREFVLSSVNDRRAEYIEMSSSPLYLSFWIILFFLFMINYKDIFKKHGGKIFLIYSFSGYGKLVYIVLFGKISCIVISVYIGNYSNL
;
A
#
# COMPACT_ATOMS: atom_id res chain seq x y z
N MET A 1 -15.46 29.72 28.98
CA MET A 1 -15.91 29.58 27.58
C MET A 1 -15.29 28.30 27.02
N THR A 2 -15.99 27.17 27.10
CA THR A 2 -15.49 25.85 26.66
C THR A 2 -15.64 25.75 25.15
N ILE A 3 -14.52 25.89 24.43
CA ILE A 3 -14.46 25.70 22.98
C ILE A 3 -14.69 24.21 22.72
N ARG A 4 -15.92 23.83 22.34
CA ARG A 4 -16.18 22.48 21.83
C ARG A 4 -15.29 22.28 20.60
N PRO A 5 -14.50 21.20 20.52
CA PRO A 5 -13.79 20.90 19.28
C PRO A 5 -14.82 20.77 18.16
N PRO A 6 -14.50 21.25 16.94
CA PRO A 6 -15.41 21.11 15.81
C PRO A 6 -15.76 19.64 15.69
N SER A 7 -17.05 19.34 15.79
CA SER A 7 -17.57 18.02 15.49
C SER A 7 -17.04 17.66 14.12
N TYR A 8 -16.15 16.65 14.06
CA TYR A 8 -15.85 16.02 12.80
C TYR A 8 -17.21 15.55 12.28
N GLN A 9 -17.76 16.26 11.30
CA GLN A 9 -18.89 15.77 10.54
C GLN A 9 -18.42 14.42 10.00
N VAL A 10 -18.88 13.36 10.65
CA VAL A 10 -18.83 12.02 10.11
C VAL A 10 -19.62 12.17 8.83
N TYR A 11 -18.93 12.30 7.70
CA TYR A 11 -19.58 12.24 6.41
C TYR A 11 -20.39 10.95 6.44
N THR A 12 -21.71 11.08 6.56
CA THR A 12 -22.68 10.00 6.51
C THR A 12 -22.76 9.57 5.05
N THR A 13 -21.64 9.11 4.50
CA THR A 13 -21.60 8.49 3.18
C THR A 13 -22.46 7.24 3.26
N HIS A 14 -23.57 7.25 2.54
CA HIS A 14 -24.57 6.19 2.45
C HIS A 14 -23.95 4.78 2.41
N TYR A 15 -23.93 4.11 3.56
CA TYR A 15 -23.45 2.73 3.72
C TYR A 15 -24.34 1.69 3.02
N LYS A 16 -25.52 2.11 2.51
CA LYS A 16 -26.59 1.22 2.03
C LYS A 16 -26.16 0.28 0.89
N ASN A 17 -25.08 0.57 0.16
CA ASN A 17 -24.67 -0.24 -0.99
C ASN A 17 -23.22 -0.77 -0.91
N PHE A 18 -22.61 -0.88 0.28
CA PHE A 18 -21.31 -1.56 0.41
C PHE A 18 -21.38 -3.01 -0.06
N TRP A 19 -22.48 -3.71 0.26
CA TRP A 19 -22.70 -5.08 -0.19
C TRP A 19 -22.74 -5.17 -1.73
N LEU A 20 -23.32 -4.18 -2.42
CA LEU A 20 -23.38 -4.15 -3.88
C LEU A 20 -21.99 -3.97 -4.49
N ALA A 21 -21.19 -3.05 -3.95
CA ALA A 21 -19.81 -2.85 -4.40
C ALA A 21 -18.95 -4.11 -4.18
N SER A 22 -19.09 -4.75 -3.00
CA SER A 22 -18.41 -6.02 -2.70
C SER A 22 -18.86 -7.15 -3.61
N LEU A 23 -20.16 -7.27 -3.87
CA LEU A 23 -20.73 -8.31 -4.72
C LEU A 23 -20.24 -8.15 -6.16
N LEU A 24 -20.35 -6.94 -6.72
CA LEU A 24 -19.89 -6.65 -8.09
C LEU A 24 -18.41 -6.99 -8.27
N VAL A 25 -17.56 -6.53 -7.35
CA VAL A 25 -16.11 -6.78 -7.45
C VAL A 25 -15.75 -8.23 -7.11
N GLY A 26 -16.50 -8.87 -6.21
CA GLY A 26 -16.40 -10.31 -5.96
C GLY A 26 -16.66 -11.11 -7.23
N LEU A 27 -17.76 -10.83 -7.94
CA LEU A 27 -18.08 -11.47 -9.22
C LEU A 27 -17.02 -11.20 -10.28
N ILE A 28 -16.54 -9.95 -10.39
CA ILE A 28 -15.43 -9.61 -11.31
C ILE A 28 -14.17 -10.42 -10.97
N SER A 29 -13.86 -10.63 -9.69
CA SER A 29 -12.67 -11.38 -9.28
C SER A 29 -12.73 -12.89 -9.60
N LEU A 30 -13.92 -13.43 -9.85
CA LEU A 30 -14.13 -14.83 -10.27
C LEU A 30 -13.85 -15.05 -11.75
N ILE A 31 -13.73 -13.99 -12.54
CA ILE A 31 -13.24 -14.08 -13.91
C ILE A 31 -11.82 -14.66 -13.85
N PRO A 32 -11.43 -15.60 -14.74
CA PRO A 32 -10.11 -16.22 -14.76
C PRO A 32 -9.05 -15.23 -15.29
N TRP A 33 -8.79 -14.17 -14.52
CA TRP A 33 -7.86 -13.10 -14.89
C TRP A 33 -6.46 -13.62 -15.13
N VAL A 34 -6.05 -14.65 -14.40
CA VAL A 34 -4.75 -15.31 -14.54
C VAL A 34 -4.60 -15.84 -15.96
N ASP A 35 -5.53 -16.68 -16.40
CA ASP A 35 -5.53 -17.28 -17.72
C ASP A 35 -5.62 -16.20 -18.81
N ILE A 36 -6.47 -15.18 -18.61
CA ILE A 36 -6.59 -14.05 -19.55
C ILE A 36 -5.27 -13.27 -19.66
N ILE A 37 -4.57 -13.03 -18.56
CA ILE A 37 -3.31 -12.28 -18.55
C ILE A 37 -2.19 -13.10 -19.21
N LEU A 38 -2.08 -14.38 -18.85
CA LEU A 38 -1.06 -15.28 -19.40
C LEU A 38 -1.28 -15.53 -20.89
N ASP A 39 -2.48 -15.96 -21.29
CA ASP A 39 -2.77 -16.43 -22.65
C ASP A 39 -2.87 -15.29 -23.65
N LYS A 40 -3.53 -14.17 -23.28
CA LYS A 40 -3.87 -13.11 -24.23
C LYS A 40 -2.80 -12.03 -24.35
N TYR A 41 -2.10 -11.75 -23.25
CA TYR A 41 -1.13 -10.66 -23.20
C TYR A 41 0.32 -11.16 -23.17
N ASN A 42 0.53 -12.49 -23.16
CA ASN A 42 1.84 -13.12 -23.03
C ASN A 42 2.66 -12.51 -21.88
N ALA A 43 1.96 -12.12 -20.82
CA ALA A 43 2.53 -11.40 -19.69
C ALA A 43 2.89 -12.40 -18.60
N ILE A 44 4.03 -12.19 -17.93
CA ILE A 44 4.50 -13.08 -16.88
C ILE A 44 4.11 -12.50 -15.52
N LEU A 45 3.35 -13.27 -14.74
CA LEU A 45 3.03 -12.97 -13.34
C LEU A 45 4.20 -13.37 -12.44
N TRP A 46 5.34 -12.69 -12.57
CA TRP A 46 6.64 -13.10 -12.01
C TRP A 46 6.59 -13.49 -10.53
N ASP A 47 6.07 -12.61 -9.66
CA ASP A 47 6.02 -12.87 -8.22
C ASP A 47 5.17 -14.10 -7.90
N ARG A 48 4.01 -14.26 -8.56
CA ARG A 48 3.14 -15.44 -8.41
C ARG A 48 3.87 -16.72 -8.83
N GLU A 49 4.50 -16.71 -9.99
CA GLU A 49 5.18 -17.89 -10.55
C GLU A 49 6.33 -18.35 -9.66
N VAL A 50 7.10 -17.40 -9.11
CA VAL A 50 8.17 -17.70 -8.14
C VAL A 50 7.61 -18.43 -6.93
N TYR A 51 6.45 -18.03 -6.39
CA TYR A 51 5.86 -18.73 -5.24
C TYR A 51 5.28 -20.10 -5.60
N ILE A 52 4.70 -20.25 -6.79
CA ILE A 52 4.29 -21.57 -7.29
C ILE A 52 5.50 -22.50 -7.31
N GLN A 53 6.60 -22.06 -7.92
CA GLN A 53 7.84 -22.83 -8.00
C GLN A 53 8.39 -23.21 -6.63
N ILE A 54 8.42 -22.28 -5.66
CA ILE A 54 8.86 -22.57 -4.28
C ILE A 54 7.97 -23.65 -3.64
N ILE A 55 6.65 -23.52 -3.77
CA ILE A 55 5.68 -24.46 -3.20
C ILE A 55 5.82 -25.85 -3.85
N THR A 56 5.95 -25.92 -5.17
CA THR A 56 6.01 -27.19 -5.91
C THR A 56 7.37 -27.88 -5.83
N SER A 57 8.47 -27.11 -5.76
CA SER A 57 9.82 -27.66 -5.64
C SER A 57 10.11 -28.19 -4.24
N GLY A 58 9.39 -27.69 -3.23
CA GLY A 58 9.65 -28.03 -1.84
C GLY A 58 10.88 -27.31 -1.25
N ASP A 59 11.46 -26.37 -2.00
CA ASP A 59 12.71 -25.70 -1.62
C ASP A 59 12.41 -24.54 -0.66
N SER A 60 12.26 -24.88 0.62
CA SER A 60 11.79 -23.92 1.62
C SER A 60 12.80 -22.79 1.83
N LEU A 61 12.39 -21.54 1.71
CA LEU A 61 13.28 -20.40 1.98
C LEU A 61 13.75 -20.32 3.45
N PHE A 62 13.11 -21.06 4.36
CA PHE A 62 13.54 -21.17 5.76
C PHE A 62 14.92 -21.79 5.94
N SER A 63 15.37 -22.67 5.03
CA SER A 63 16.71 -23.26 5.12
C SER A 63 17.82 -22.30 4.70
N TYR A 64 17.48 -21.17 4.05
CA TYR A 64 18.45 -20.24 3.49
C TYR A 64 18.66 -18.98 4.33
N PHE A 65 17.71 -18.63 5.21
CA PHE A 65 17.77 -17.41 6.02
C PHE A 65 17.92 -17.74 7.50
N ASN A 66 18.74 -16.95 8.17
CA ASN A 66 18.86 -16.99 9.62
C ASN A 66 17.95 -15.93 10.26
N TYR A 67 17.21 -16.32 11.30
CA TYR A 67 16.20 -15.49 11.99
C TYR A 67 16.58 -15.26 13.46
N ASP A 68 17.86 -15.04 13.73
CA ASP A 68 18.41 -14.88 15.08
C ASP A 68 18.10 -13.51 15.71
N ASP A 69 17.76 -12.50 14.90
CA ASP A 69 17.56 -11.13 15.33
C ASP A 69 16.18 -10.57 14.90
N ILE A 70 15.67 -9.55 15.59
CA ILE A 70 14.34 -8.99 15.29
C ILE A 70 14.30 -8.36 13.88
N LEU A 71 15.41 -7.80 13.39
CA LEU A 71 15.42 -7.11 12.11
C LEU A 71 15.27 -8.11 10.95
N SER A 72 15.88 -9.30 11.04
CA SER A 72 15.73 -10.36 10.03
C SER A 72 14.28 -10.83 9.84
N TYR A 73 13.43 -10.81 10.89
CA TYR A 73 12.00 -11.12 10.74
C TYR A 73 11.28 -10.18 9.78
N PHE A 74 11.66 -8.89 9.79
CA PHE A 74 11.10 -7.92 8.87
C PHE A 74 11.81 -7.98 7.52
N THR A 75 13.14 -7.92 7.49
CA THR A 75 13.94 -7.89 6.27
C THR A 75 13.67 -9.08 5.36
N PHE A 76 13.56 -10.29 5.92
CA PHE A 76 13.27 -11.51 5.16
C PHE A 76 11.78 -11.86 5.08
N GLU A 77 10.91 -10.94 5.51
CA GLU A 77 9.45 -11.05 5.40
C GLU A 77 8.94 -12.38 6.00
N TYR A 78 9.38 -12.68 7.23
CA TYR A 78 9.19 -13.97 7.90
C TYR A 78 7.74 -14.46 7.83
N THR A 79 6.77 -13.58 8.09
CA THR A 79 5.34 -13.97 8.08
C THR A 79 4.89 -14.48 6.71
N TRP A 80 5.33 -13.82 5.63
CA TRP A 80 5.02 -14.29 4.28
C TRP A 80 5.68 -15.64 4.03
N GLN A 81 6.96 -15.81 4.41
CA GLN A 81 7.66 -17.09 4.27
C GLN A 81 6.99 -18.21 5.05
N SER A 82 6.54 -17.95 6.29
CA SER A 82 5.80 -18.92 7.11
C SER A 82 4.52 -19.37 6.43
N ILE A 83 3.76 -18.44 5.85
CA ILE A 83 2.53 -18.77 5.12
C ILE A 83 2.83 -19.71 3.94
N ILE A 84 3.84 -19.37 3.12
CA ILE A 84 4.22 -20.19 1.97
C ILE A 84 4.68 -21.59 2.42
N TYR A 85 5.48 -21.68 3.48
CA TYR A 85 5.93 -22.94 4.06
C TYR A 85 4.78 -23.81 4.59
N PHE A 86 3.77 -23.20 5.25
CA PHE A 86 2.61 -23.94 5.72
C PHE A 86 1.77 -24.51 4.56
N ILE A 87 1.66 -23.77 3.47
CA ILE A 87 0.98 -24.23 2.25
C ILE A 87 1.77 -25.37 1.60
N GLN A 88 3.09 -25.19 1.45
CA GLN A 88 4.01 -26.19 0.90
C GLN A 88 3.91 -27.54 1.62
N ASN A 89 3.85 -27.54 2.96
CA ASN A 89 3.78 -28.77 3.75
C ASN A 89 2.36 -29.35 3.90
N GLY A 90 1.37 -28.79 3.21
CA GLY A 90 -0.03 -29.22 3.33
C GLY A 90 -0.64 -29.00 4.72
N GLN A 91 -0.02 -28.16 5.55
CA GLN A 91 -0.54 -27.78 6.87
C GLN A 91 -1.63 -26.70 6.76
N PHE A 92 -1.71 -26.04 5.61
CA PHE A 92 -2.78 -25.11 5.30
C PHE A 92 -3.98 -25.86 4.69
N PRO A 93 -5.23 -25.53 5.07
CA PRO A 93 -6.42 -26.27 4.63
C PRO A 93 -6.79 -26.05 3.15
N PHE A 94 -6.06 -25.19 2.43
CA PHE A 94 -6.34 -24.81 1.05
C PHE A 94 -5.13 -25.02 0.15
N GLN A 95 -5.38 -25.39 -1.11
CA GLN A 95 -4.37 -25.40 -2.17
C GLN A 95 -3.87 -23.97 -2.46
N TYR A 96 -2.65 -23.85 -2.99
CA TYR A 96 -2.00 -22.56 -3.20
C TYR A 96 -2.79 -21.68 -4.19
N GLU A 97 -3.43 -22.26 -5.21
CA GLU A 97 -4.26 -21.54 -6.17
C GLU A 97 -5.45 -20.87 -5.48
N SER A 98 -6.13 -21.61 -4.60
CA SER A 98 -7.26 -21.10 -3.82
C SER A 98 -6.81 -20.01 -2.84
N PHE A 99 -5.65 -20.17 -2.22
CA PHE A 99 -5.08 -19.15 -1.34
C PHE A 99 -4.71 -17.87 -2.10
N PHE A 100 -4.08 -17.98 -3.27
CA PHE A 100 -3.74 -16.83 -4.10
C PHE A 100 -4.98 -16.10 -4.59
N GLN A 101 -5.99 -16.85 -5.04
CA GLN A 101 -7.29 -16.28 -5.43
C GLN A 101 -7.95 -15.56 -4.25
N PHE A 102 -7.90 -16.14 -3.04
CA PHE A 102 -8.41 -15.50 -1.83
C PHE A 102 -7.73 -14.16 -1.54
N ILE A 103 -6.40 -14.07 -1.69
CA ILE A 103 -5.66 -12.82 -1.55
C ILE A 103 -6.15 -11.79 -2.58
N SER A 104 -6.17 -12.15 -3.86
CA SER A 104 -6.56 -11.25 -4.96
C SER A 104 -7.99 -10.73 -4.77
N THR A 105 -8.95 -11.62 -4.49
CA THR A 105 -10.35 -11.24 -4.23
C THR A 105 -10.47 -10.34 -3.01
N SER A 106 -9.82 -10.68 -1.89
CA SER A 106 -9.86 -9.87 -0.66
C SER A 106 -9.28 -8.48 -0.88
N PHE A 107 -8.17 -8.38 -1.60
CA PHE A 107 -7.56 -7.11 -1.98
C PHE A 107 -8.50 -6.27 -2.85
N LEU A 108 -9.09 -6.86 -3.90
CA LEU A 108 -10.00 -6.15 -4.81
C LEU A 108 -11.26 -5.66 -4.09
N VAL A 109 -11.86 -6.49 -3.24
CA VAL A 109 -13.05 -6.14 -2.46
C VAL A 109 -12.75 -5.02 -1.46
N THR A 110 -11.67 -5.13 -0.69
CA THR A 110 -11.34 -4.09 0.30
C THR A 110 -10.97 -2.77 -0.38
N SER A 111 -10.27 -2.82 -1.50
CA SER A 111 -9.94 -1.64 -2.31
C SER A 111 -11.18 -1.01 -2.95
N SER A 112 -12.14 -1.80 -3.43
CA SER A 112 -13.38 -1.28 -4.02
C SER A 112 -14.27 -0.61 -2.99
N LEU A 113 -14.40 -1.17 -1.79
CA LEU A 113 -15.13 -0.57 -0.68
C LEU A 113 -14.53 0.78 -0.28
N ILE A 114 -13.21 0.86 -0.29
CA ILE A 114 -12.45 2.09 -0.12
C ILE A 114 -12.86 3.11 -1.18
N VAL A 115 -12.68 2.80 -2.46
CA VAL A 115 -12.99 3.71 -3.58
C VAL A 115 -14.45 4.16 -3.54
N TYR A 116 -15.37 3.22 -3.35
CA TYR A 116 -16.80 3.46 -3.25
C TYR A 116 -17.14 4.41 -2.09
N ARG A 117 -16.53 4.25 -0.91
CA ARG A 117 -16.78 5.11 0.25
C ARG A 117 -16.49 6.60 -0.02
N ARG A 118 -15.62 6.93 -0.98
CA ARG A 118 -15.25 8.34 -1.27
C ARG A 118 -15.84 8.89 -2.55
N GLY A 119 -16.01 8.05 -3.58
CA GLY A 119 -16.44 8.50 -4.91
C GLY A 119 -17.74 7.85 -5.40
N GLY A 120 -18.40 7.03 -4.58
CA GLY A 120 -19.62 6.33 -4.95
C GLY A 120 -19.41 5.28 -6.05
N LEU A 121 -20.50 4.93 -6.77
CA LEU A 121 -20.46 3.90 -7.81
C LEU A 121 -19.59 4.28 -9.01
N LEU A 122 -19.60 5.55 -9.44
CA LEU A 122 -18.81 5.99 -10.59
C LEU A 122 -17.31 5.78 -10.38
N ALA A 123 -16.82 5.95 -9.15
CA ALA A 123 -15.42 5.73 -8.85
C ALA A 123 -15.01 4.26 -8.97
N LEU A 124 -15.95 3.30 -8.90
CA LEU A 124 -15.63 1.89 -9.14
C LEU A 124 -15.15 1.61 -10.57
N SER A 125 -15.48 2.46 -11.56
CA SER A 125 -14.92 2.33 -12.91
C SER A 125 -13.39 2.42 -12.93
N LEU A 126 -12.80 3.08 -11.94
CA LEU A 126 -11.35 3.22 -11.77
C LEU A 126 -10.69 1.90 -11.36
N MET A 127 -11.46 0.96 -10.79
CA MET A 127 -11.01 -0.39 -10.48
C MET A 127 -10.73 -1.21 -11.74
N VAL A 128 -11.24 -0.81 -12.91
CA VAL A 128 -10.98 -1.45 -14.21
C VAL A 128 -9.56 -1.14 -14.73
N ASN A 129 -8.72 -0.46 -13.93
CA ASN A 129 -7.34 -0.20 -14.32
C ASN A 129 -6.49 -1.48 -14.28
N PRO A 130 -5.74 -1.79 -15.36
CA PRO A 130 -4.93 -3.01 -15.44
C PRO A 130 -3.84 -3.11 -14.36
N LEU A 131 -3.31 -1.99 -13.84
CA LEU A 131 -2.34 -2.00 -12.75
C LEU A 131 -2.92 -2.53 -11.43
N ILE A 132 -4.24 -2.36 -11.22
CA ILE A 132 -4.92 -2.89 -10.04
C ILE A 132 -4.98 -4.42 -10.15
N PHE A 133 -5.25 -4.95 -11.34
CA PHE A 133 -5.24 -6.39 -11.59
C PHE A 133 -3.83 -6.97 -11.54
N ASP A 134 -2.83 -6.30 -12.12
CA ASP A 134 -1.42 -6.69 -12.00
C ASP A 134 -1.00 -6.79 -10.53
N LEU A 135 -1.31 -5.77 -9.72
CA LEU A 135 -1.04 -5.80 -8.30
C LEU A 135 -1.79 -6.94 -7.59
N ALA A 136 -3.07 -7.14 -7.90
CA ALA A 136 -3.91 -8.14 -7.26
C ALA A 136 -3.46 -9.58 -7.56
N TYR A 137 -3.04 -9.86 -8.80
CA TYR A 137 -2.78 -11.22 -9.29
C TYR A 137 -1.31 -11.56 -9.47
N SER A 138 -0.44 -10.58 -9.74
CA SER A 138 1.01 -10.76 -9.83
C SER A 138 1.69 -10.54 -8.48
N GLN A 139 1.35 -9.48 -7.74
CA GLN A 139 2.08 -9.03 -6.55
C GLN A 139 1.40 -9.44 -5.24
N LEU A 140 1.19 -10.75 -5.06
CA LEU A 140 0.36 -11.33 -3.99
C LEU A 140 0.76 -10.88 -2.57
N ARG A 141 2.06 -10.81 -2.29
CA ARG A 141 2.60 -10.34 -1.01
C ARG A 141 2.18 -8.90 -0.71
N THR A 142 2.36 -8.00 -1.69
CA THR A 142 1.97 -6.59 -1.57
C THR A 142 0.45 -6.45 -1.49
N ALA A 143 -0.30 -7.21 -2.29
CA ALA A 143 -1.75 -7.23 -2.26
C ALA A 143 -2.30 -7.65 -0.89
N LEU A 144 -1.74 -8.70 -0.28
CA LEU A 144 -2.13 -9.15 1.07
C LEU A 144 -1.81 -8.09 2.13
N ALA A 145 -0.60 -7.53 2.10
CA ALA A 145 -0.18 -6.51 3.05
C ALA A 145 -1.09 -5.26 2.99
N ILE A 146 -1.44 -4.81 1.78
CA ILE A 146 -2.36 -3.67 1.58
C ILE A 146 -3.79 -4.04 1.96
N CYS A 147 -4.24 -5.27 1.68
CA CYS A 147 -5.55 -5.76 2.09
C CYS A 147 -5.74 -5.64 3.61
N ILE A 148 -4.73 -6.02 4.40
CA ILE A 148 -4.76 -5.88 5.87
C ILE A 148 -4.91 -4.40 6.26
N ILE A 149 -4.12 -3.50 5.68
CA ILE A 149 -4.21 -2.05 5.94
C ILE A 149 -5.60 -1.52 5.56
N ASN A 150 -6.16 -1.98 4.44
CA ASN A 150 -7.49 -1.63 3.99
C ASN A 150 -8.57 -2.09 4.98
N ILE A 151 -8.44 -3.30 5.55
CA ILE A 151 -9.35 -3.80 6.58
C ILE A 151 -9.28 -2.93 7.83
N VAL A 152 -8.07 -2.60 8.31
CA VAL A 152 -7.90 -1.68 9.44
C VAL A 152 -8.58 -0.34 9.15
N TYR A 153 -8.46 0.16 7.92
CA TYR A 153 -9.14 1.38 7.49
C TYR A 153 -10.66 1.30 7.53
N LEU A 154 -11.22 0.20 7.01
CA LEU A 154 -12.65 0.01 6.86
C LEU A 154 -13.33 -0.24 8.20
N VAL A 155 -12.77 -1.16 9.00
CA VAL A 155 -13.31 -1.59 10.29
C VAL A 155 -13.08 -0.54 11.38
N ARG A 156 -11.96 0.19 11.31
CA ARG A 156 -11.52 1.14 12.34
C ARG A 156 -11.59 0.55 13.75
N PRO A 157 -10.82 -0.53 14.04
CA PRO A 157 -10.86 -1.21 15.33
C PRO A 157 -10.77 -0.21 16.48
N SER A 158 -11.64 -0.33 17.49
CA SER A 158 -11.65 0.57 18.66
C SER A 158 -10.32 0.55 19.43
N SER A 159 -9.65 -0.59 19.43
CA SER A 159 -8.35 -0.79 20.07
C SER A 159 -7.21 -0.28 19.20
N LYS A 160 -6.47 0.72 19.72
CA LYS A 160 -5.22 1.23 19.12
C LYS A 160 -4.15 0.15 19.01
N ILE A 161 -4.06 -0.70 20.03
CA ILE A 161 -3.09 -1.80 20.07
C ILE A 161 -3.35 -2.75 18.91
N LEU A 162 -4.62 -3.11 18.67
CA LEU A 162 -4.99 -3.99 17.56
C LEU A 162 -4.67 -3.35 16.21
N SER A 163 -4.98 -2.07 16.02
CA SER A 163 -4.64 -1.34 14.79
C SER A 163 -3.13 -1.31 14.55
N SER A 164 -2.33 -1.01 15.57
CA SER A 164 -0.87 -0.98 15.46
C SER A 164 -0.30 -2.38 15.20
N ALA A 165 -0.81 -3.41 15.88
CA ALA A 165 -0.41 -4.78 15.67
C ALA A 165 -0.67 -5.23 14.22
N LEU A 166 -1.83 -4.91 13.66
CA LEU A 166 -2.15 -5.22 12.26
C LEU A 166 -1.28 -4.44 11.26
N CYS A 167 -0.92 -3.19 11.57
CA CYS A 167 0.04 -2.43 10.75
C CYS A 167 1.44 -3.06 10.80
N ILE A 168 1.94 -3.45 11.97
CA ILE A 168 3.25 -4.11 12.12
C ILE A 168 3.24 -5.47 11.42
N PHE A 169 2.15 -6.22 11.55
CA PHE A 169 1.94 -7.50 10.86
C PHE A 169 1.95 -7.35 9.33
N SER A 170 1.43 -6.24 8.80
CA SER A 170 1.53 -5.92 7.37
C SER A 170 2.99 -5.70 6.93
N VAL A 171 3.84 -5.10 7.79
CA VAL A 171 5.28 -4.93 7.52
C VAL A 171 6.04 -6.26 7.52
N SER A 172 5.69 -7.20 8.41
CA SER A 172 6.32 -8.53 8.43
C SER A 172 5.90 -9.42 7.25
N ILE A 173 4.79 -9.08 6.57
CA ILE A 173 4.42 -9.68 5.28
C ILE A 173 5.19 -9.02 4.13
N HIS A 174 5.31 -7.69 4.14
CA HIS A 174 6.02 -6.97 3.10
C HIS A 174 6.75 -5.74 3.63
N THR A 175 8.07 -5.73 3.52
CA THR A 175 8.93 -4.67 4.05
C THR A 175 8.59 -3.28 3.51
N ALA A 176 8.14 -3.18 2.26
CA ALA A 176 7.76 -1.91 1.65
C ALA A 176 6.61 -1.19 2.39
N MET A 177 5.82 -1.91 3.18
CA MET A 177 4.78 -1.28 4.03
C MET A 177 5.37 -0.33 5.07
N SER A 178 6.62 -0.56 5.52
CA SER A 178 7.31 0.36 6.44
C SER A 178 7.48 1.76 5.84
N ILE A 179 7.77 1.83 4.54
CA ILE A 179 7.89 3.08 3.79
C ILE A 179 6.54 3.78 3.72
N PHE A 180 5.46 3.04 3.41
CA PHE A 180 4.12 3.61 3.35
C PHE A 180 3.62 4.12 4.69
N LEU A 181 3.85 3.37 5.77
CA LEU A 181 3.52 3.80 7.12
C LEU A 181 4.33 5.02 7.55
N SER A 182 5.61 5.09 7.18
CA SER A 182 6.50 6.24 7.47
C SER A 182 6.06 7.51 6.72
N ILE A 183 5.82 7.40 5.40
CA ILE A 183 5.28 8.48 4.56
C ILE A 183 3.97 8.99 5.13
N TYR A 184 3.13 8.06 5.54
CA TYR A 184 1.85 8.39 6.11
C TYR A 184 1.98 9.13 7.45
N TYR A 185 2.80 8.62 8.36
CA TYR A 185 3.09 9.28 9.63
C TYR A 185 3.60 10.71 9.40
N LEU A 186 4.48 10.90 8.41
CA LEU A 186 4.96 12.23 8.02
C LEU A 186 3.82 13.16 7.56
N CYS A 187 2.89 12.65 6.76
CA CYS A 187 1.73 13.42 6.29
C CYS A 187 0.80 13.85 7.43
N VAL A 188 0.64 13.01 8.45
CA VAL A 188 -0.13 13.32 9.67
C VAL A 188 0.63 14.32 10.54
N SER A 189 1.91 14.10 10.76
CA SER A 189 2.76 14.99 11.57
C SER A 189 2.84 16.40 10.98
N THR A 190 2.77 16.55 9.66
CA THR A 190 2.71 17.87 8.99
C THR A 190 1.30 18.44 8.85
N SER A 191 0.26 17.79 9.36
CA SER A 191 -1.14 18.27 9.29
C SER A 191 -1.30 19.68 9.86
N GLU A 192 -2.18 20.49 9.27
CA GLU A 192 -2.59 21.79 9.86
C GLU A 192 -3.34 21.60 11.18
N LYS A 193 -4.08 20.50 11.31
CA LYS A 193 -4.88 20.20 12.50
C LYS A 193 -4.25 19.03 13.25
N GLY A 194 -3.72 19.30 14.44
CA GLY A 194 -3.22 18.28 15.38
C GLY A 194 -1.91 17.59 14.99
N GLY A 195 -1.22 18.05 13.94
CA GLY A 195 0.10 17.53 13.58
C GLY A 195 1.20 18.06 14.50
N ILE A 196 2.24 17.26 14.75
CA ILE A 196 3.41 17.65 15.56
C ILE A 196 4.09 18.91 14.97
N PHE A 197 4.15 19.01 13.64
CA PHE A 197 4.71 20.14 12.92
C PHE A 197 3.65 21.18 12.51
N SER A 198 2.44 21.16 13.08
CA SER A 198 1.35 22.08 12.71
C SER A 198 1.70 23.56 12.88
N LYS A 199 2.58 23.88 13.83
CA LYS A 199 3.07 25.25 14.10
C LYS A 199 4.10 25.74 13.09
N TRP A 200 4.66 24.85 12.27
CA TRP A 200 5.67 25.23 11.28
C TRP A 200 4.99 25.92 10.09
N SER A 201 5.73 26.80 9.40
CA SER A 201 5.23 27.45 8.19
C SER A 201 4.83 26.42 7.14
N LEU A 202 3.91 26.79 6.23
CA LEU A 202 3.47 25.92 5.16
C LEU A 202 4.65 25.46 4.29
N GLU A 203 5.59 26.38 4.06
CA GLU A 203 6.80 26.19 3.25
C GLU A 203 7.71 25.14 3.87
N MET A 204 7.95 25.19 5.18
CA MET A 204 8.78 24.20 5.88
C MET A 204 8.15 22.81 5.87
N ARG A 205 6.82 22.74 6.06
CA ARG A 205 6.09 21.48 5.99
C ARG A 205 6.10 20.88 4.59
N LEU A 206 6.01 21.73 3.56
CA LEU A 206 6.12 21.32 2.17
C LEU A 206 7.54 20.84 1.84
N LEU A 207 8.57 21.55 2.31
CA LEU A 207 9.97 21.17 2.13
C LEU A 207 10.25 19.78 2.71
N ILE A 208 9.74 19.47 3.92
CA ILE A 208 9.86 18.14 4.51
C ILE A 208 9.18 17.07 3.66
N ILE A 209 7.96 17.32 3.19
CA ILE A 209 7.18 16.37 2.40
C ILE A 209 7.85 16.11 1.05
N VAL A 210 8.21 17.15 0.32
CA VAL A 210 8.92 17.02 -0.96
C VAL A 210 10.31 16.41 -0.76
N GLY A 211 11.04 16.83 0.27
CA GLY A 211 12.35 16.29 0.62
C GLY A 211 12.31 14.80 0.97
N ALA A 212 11.28 14.34 1.68
CA ALA A 212 11.07 12.92 1.94
C ALA A 212 10.76 12.14 0.65
N GLY A 213 9.93 12.70 -0.24
CA GLY A 213 9.68 12.11 -1.56
C GLY A 213 10.97 12.00 -2.40
N ALA A 214 11.80 13.04 -2.37
CA ALA A 214 13.12 13.06 -3.02
C ALA A 214 14.04 11.99 -2.47
N PHE A 215 14.16 11.92 -1.14
CA PHE A 215 14.99 10.96 -0.45
C PHE A 215 14.57 9.52 -0.78
N VAL A 216 13.27 9.21 -0.68
CA VAL A 216 12.73 7.89 -1.03
C VAL A 216 12.96 7.56 -2.51
N GLY A 217 12.73 8.52 -3.41
CA GLY A 217 12.98 8.34 -4.84
C GLY A 217 14.45 8.04 -5.16
N ILE A 218 15.38 8.73 -4.49
CA ILE A 218 16.82 8.49 -4.64
C ILE A 218 17.18 7.09 -4.11
N LEU A 219 16.74 6.76 -2.89
CA LEU A 219 17.06 5.48 -2.25
C LEU A 219 16.56 4.27 -3.03
N ILE A 220 15.37 4.34 -3.63
CA ILE A 220 14.77 3.20 -4.33
C ILE A 220 14.99 3.25 -5.85
N GLY A 221 15.44 4.37 -6.39
CA GLY A 221 15.90 4.45 -7.78
C GLY A 221 17.42 4.27 -7.84
N PRO A 222 18.21 5.35 -8.05
CA PRO A 222 19.65 5.23 -8.29
C PRO A 222 20.45 4.53 -7.17
N PHE A 223 20.03 4.65 -5.91
CA PHE A 223 20.74 4.06 -4.78
C PHE A 223 20.21 2.69 -4.36
N ARG A 224 19.22 2.12 -5.07
CA ARG A 224 18.57 0.87 -4.67
C ARG A 224 19.55 -0.27 -4.55
N GLU A 225 20.36 -0.49 -5.58
CA GLU A 225 21.35 -1.57 -5.60
C GLU A 225 22.33 -1.45 -4.43
N PHE A 226 22.84 -0.24 -4.18
CA PHE A 226 23.72 0.04 -3.05
C PHE A 226 23.06 -0.24 -1.69
N VAL A 227 21.82 0.21 -1.51
CA VAL A 227 21.07 0.00 -0.26
C VAL A 227 20.79 -1.48 -0.04
N LEU A 228 20.32 -2.18 -1.07
CA LEU A 228 19.95 -3.60 -0.98
C LEU A 228 21.18 -4.50 -0.80
N SER A 229 22.27 -4.24 -1.52
CA SER A 229 23.54 -4.97 -1.35
C SER A 229 24.12 -4.79 0.06
N SER A 230 23.96 -3.61 0.67
CA SER A 230 24.41 -3.36 2.04
C SER A 230 23.67 -4.21 3.10
N VAL A 231 22.46 -4.68 2.80
CA VAL A 231 21.66 -5.56 3.67
C VAL A 231 21.68 -7.01 3.16
N ASN A 232 22.55 -7.32 2.19
CA ASN A 232 22.64 -8.63 1.53
C ASN A 232 21.28 -9.11 0.98
N ASP A 233 20.48 -8.16 0.47
CA ASP A 233 19.19 -8.47 -0.15
C ASP A 233 19.41 -8.83 -1.62
N ARG A 234 19.01 -10.05 -1.99
CA ARG A 234 19.10 -10.61 -3.35
C ARG A 234 18.42 -9.75 -4.42
N ARG A 235 17.51 -8.84 -4.03
CA ARG A 235 16.85 -7.90 -4.94
C ARG A 235 17.81 -6.84 -5.48
N ALA A 236 19.05 -6.73 -4.99
CA ALA A 236 20.06 -5.84 -5.56
C ALA A 236 20.38 -6.18 -7.02
N GLU A 237 20.33 -7.46 -7.39
CA GLU A 237 20.79 -7.96 -8.71
C GLU A 237 19.70 -7.94 -9.80
N TYR A 238 18.46 -7.57 -9.46
CA TYR A 238 17.35 -7.59 -10.43
C TYR A 238 17.40 -6.39 -11.38
N ILE A 239 17.39 -6.67 -12.69
CA ILE A 239 17.29 -5.65 -13.75
C ILE A 239 16.01 -4.83 -13.54
N GLU A 240 16.19 -3.53 -13.33
CA GLU A 240 15.10 -2.63 -13.01
C GLU A 240 14.38 -2.15 -14.27
N MET A 241 13.24 -2.75 -14.60
CA MET A 241 12.40 -2.31 -15.73
C MET A 241 11.49 -1.11 -15.39
N SER A 242 11.37 -0.76 -14.12
CA SER A 242 10.46 0.28 -13.61
C SER A 242 11.07 1.68 -13.49
N SER A 243 12.27 1.91 -14.02
CA SER A 243 13.02 3.18 -13.91
C SER A 243 13.38 3.78 -15.28
N SER A 244 12.58 3.49 -16.32
CA SER A 244 12.82 4.10 -17.63
C SER A 244 12.74 5.64 -17.56
N PRO A 245 13.57 6.38 -18.33
CA PRO A 245 13.52 7.85 -18.34
C PRO A 245 12.13 8.41 -18.66
N LEU A 246 11.39 7.72 -19.54
CA LEU A 246 10.02 8.10 -19.91
C LEU A 246 9.07 7.95 -18.72
N TYR A 247 9.14 6.83 -17.99
CA TYR A 247 8.35 6.62 -16.78
C TYR A 247 8.67 7.67 -15.70
N LEU A 248 9.96 7.97 -15.47
CA LEU A 248 10.36 9.02 -14.53
C LEU A 248 9.86 10.41 -14.98
N SER A 249 9.95 10.73 -16.28
CA SER A 249 9.51 12.02 -16.82
C SER A 249 8.01 12.25 -16.60
N PHE A 250 7.18 11.21 -16.71
CA PHE A 250 5.75 11.30 -16.42
C PHE A 250 5.51 11.76 -14.97
N TRP A 251 6.21 11.15 -14.00
CA TRP A 251 6.05 11.49 -12.58
C TRP A 251 6.56 12.89 -12.25
N ILE A 252 7.66 13.31 -12.87
CA ILE A 252 8.19 14.67 -12.72
C ILE A 252 7.21 15.71 -13.28
N ILE A 253 6.67 15.50 -14.48
CA ILE A 253 5.66 16.39 -15.09
C ILE A 253 4.43 16.46 -14.19
N LEU A 254 3.95 15.30 -13.71
CA LEU A 254 2.82 15.24 -12.81
C LEU A 254 3.11 16.02 -11.53
N PHE A 255 4.26 15.81 -10.88
CA PHE A 255 4.68 16.59 -9.72
C PHE A 255 4.60 18.11 -9.98
N PHE A 256 5.14 18.58 -11.10
CA PHE A 256 5.08 20.01 -11.46
C PHE A 256 3.65 20.52 -11.63
N LEU A 257 2.75 19.73 -12.24
CA LEU A 257 1.34 20.09 -12.36
C LEU A 257 0.67 20.26 -10.98
N PHE A 258 1.01 19.41 -10.01
CA PHE A 258 0.50 19.55 -8.64
C PHE A 258 1.12 20.74 -7.90
N MET A 259 2.34 21.14 -8.25
CA MET A 259 2.96 22.33 -7.68
C MET A 259 2.24 23.62 -8.10
N ILE A 260 1.53 23.65 -9.23
CA ILE A 260 0.75 24.83 -9.67
C ILE A 260 -0.31 25.22 -8.64
N ASN A 261 -0.94 24.26 -7.95
CA ASN A 261 -1.93 24.52 -6.90
C ASN A 261 -1.55 23.88 -5.54
N TYR A 262 -0.27 23.96 -5.20
CA TYR A 262 0.27 23.26 -4.02
C TYR A 262 -0.44 23.64 -2.72
N LYS A 263 -0.91 24.89 -2.55
CA LYS A 263 -1.56 25.35 -1.32
C LYS A 263 -2.86 24.60 -1.03
N ASP A 264 -3.71 24.43 -2.04
CA ASP A 264 -4.98 23.72 -1.87
C ASP A 264 -4.79 22.19 -1.82
N ILE A 265 -3.78 21.69 -2.53
CA ILE A 265 -3.39 20.28 -2.51
C ILE A 265 -2.85 19.92 -1.12
N PHE A 266 -1.96 20.73 -0.55
CA PHE A 266 -1.31 20.45 0.73
C PHE A 266 -2.27 20.48 1.93
N LYS A 267 -3.31 21.31 1.88
CA LYS A 267 -4.39 21.32 2.89
C LYS A 267 -5.08 19.96 3.02
N LYS A 268 -5.05 19.13 1.98
CA LYS A 268 -5.67 17.80 1.96
C LYS A 268 -4.60 16.74 2.21
N HIS A 269 -4.83 15.82 3.15
CA HIS A 269 -3.91 14.68 3.38
C HIS A 269 -3.59 13.92 2.09
N GLY A 270 -4.60 13.63 1.26
CA GLY A 270 -4.44 13.01 -0.05
C GLY A 270 -3.44 13.75 -0.96
N GLY A 271 -3.45 15.08 -0.94
CA GLY A 271 -2.56 15.88 -1.76
C GLY A 271 -1.10 15.83 -1.31
N LYS A 272 -0.84 15.76 0.00
CA LYS A 272 0.53 15.61 0.52
C LYS A 272 1.18 14.30 0.12
N ILE A 273 0.43 13.22 0.26
CA ILE A 273 0.90 11.87 -0.09
C ILE A 273 1.18 11.84 -1.60
N PHE A 274 0.28 12.42 -2.38
CA PHE A 274 0.43 12.51 -3.83
C PHE A 274 1.70 13.28 -4.25
N LEU A 275 2.04 14.36 -3.55
CA LEU A 275 3.30 15.09 -3.78
C LEU A 275 4.53 14.22 -3.52
N ILE A 276 4.53 13.42 -2.43
CA ILE A 276 5.62 12.51 -2.10
C ILE A 276 5.82 11.48 -3.20
N TYR A 277 4.75 10.84 -3.65
CA TYR A 277 4.85 9.77 -4.63
C TYR A 277 5.12 10.26 -6.06
N SER A 278 4.60 11.42 -6.42
CA SER A 278 4.90 12.01 -7.73
C SER A 278 6.37 12.41 -7.83
N PHE A 279 6.97 12.84 -6.72
CA PHE A 279 8.40 13.14 -6.70
C PHE A 279 9.27 11.88 -6.62
N SER A 280 8.83 10.84 -5.90
CA SER A 280 9.60 9.60 -5.76
C SER A 280 9.60 8.69 -7.00
N GLY A 281 8.82 9.03 -8.04
CA GLY A 281 8.74 8.25 -9.29
C GLY A 281 7.98 6.92 -9.15
N TYR A 282 7.30 6.68 -8.02
CA TYR A 282 6.71 5.38 -7.68
C TYR A 282 5.30 5.18 -8.24
N GLY A 283 5.19 5.23 -9.55
CA GLY A 283 3.92 5.19 -10.27
C GLY A 283 2.96 4.05 -10.06
N LYS A 284 3.48 2.82 -9.97
CA LYS A 284 2.66 1.63 -9.69
C LYS A 284 1.87 1.76 -8.37
N LEU A 285 2.39 2.56 -7.43
CA LEU A 285 1.80 2.81 -6.11
C LEU A 285 1.07 4.15 -6.01
N VAL A 286 1.44 5.14 -6.84
CA VAL A 286 0.65 6.37 -6.96
C VAL A 286 -0.76 6.03 -7.38
N TYR A 287 -1.01 4.96 -8.15
CA TYR A 287 -2.37 4.50 -8.49
C TYR A 287 -3.18 4.06 -7.24
N ILE A 288 -2.60 3.25 -6.37
CA ILE A 288 -3.25 2.80 -5.10
C ILE A 288 -3.53 4.00 -4.18
N VAL A 289 -2.63 4.98 -4.19
CA VAL A 289 -2.73 6.23 -3.42
C VAL A 289 -3.66 7.27 -4.10
N LEU A 290 -3.76 7.27 -5.43
CA LEU A 290 -4.59 8.14 -6.28
C LEU A 290 -6.06 7.87 -6.04
N PHE A 291 -6.43 6.60 -5.95
CA PHE A 291 -7.81 6.18 -5.75
C PHE A 291 -8.16 6.02 -4.27
N GLY A 292 -7.13 6.00 -3.42
CA GLY A 292 -7.24 6.20 -1.99
C GLY A 292 -7.03 7.65 -1.57
N LYS A 293 -8.11 8.43 -1.50
CA LYS A 293 -8.22 9.49 -0.46
C LYS A 293 -8.04 8.94 0.99
N ILE A 294 -7.54 7.70 1.18
CA ILE A 294 -8.10 6.70 2.06
C ILE A 294 -7.06 5.83 2.79
N SER A 295 -5.98 5.34 2.20
CA SER A 295 -5.04 4.49 2.96
C SER A 295 -4.33 5.27 4.08
N CYS A 296 -4.37 6.60 4.01
CA CYS A 296 -3.84 7.53 5.00
C CYS A 296 -4.89 8.09 5.98
N ILE A 297 -6.01 7.40 6.20
CA ILE A 297 -6.98 7.80 7.23
C ILE A 297 -7.08 6.76 8.35
N VAL A 298 -6.30 5.67 8.27
CA VAL A 298 -6.25 4.62 9.31
C VAL A 298 -5.84 5.17 10.67
N ILE A 299 -4.92 6.13 10.73
CA ILE A 299 -4.38 6.63 12.02
C ILE A 299 -4.79 8.09 12.32
N SER A 300 -5.40 8.81 11.36
CA SER A 300 -5.92 10.18 11.60
C SER A 300 -7.07 10.17 12.61
N VAL A 301 -7.82 9.07 12.70
CA VAL A 301 -8.85 8.88 13.73
C VAL A 301 -8.25 8.54 15.10
N TYR A 302 -7.00 8.08 15.19
CA TYR A 302 -6.43 7.54 16.43
C TYR A 302 -5.29 8.36 17.05
N ILE A 303 -4.55 9.14 16.26
CA ILE A 303 -3.54 10.10 16.77
C ILE A 303 -4.13 11.51 16.92
N GLY A 304 -5.16 11.87 16.13
CA GLY A 304 -5.79 13.19 16.18
C GLY A 304 -6.67 13.48 17.41
N ASN A 305 -6.93 12.48 18.26
CA ASN A 305 -7.64 12.68 19.54
C ASN A 305 -6.70 13.04 20.72
N TYR A 306 -5.39 13.19 20.48
CA TYR A 306 -4.40 13.54 21.51
C TYR A 306 -3.87 14.97 21.41
N SER A 307 -4.69 15.92 20.97
CA SER A 307 -4.44 17.35 21.25
C SER A 307 -5.41 17.93 22.29
N ASN A 308 -6.07 17.08 23.08
CA ASN A 308 -6.91 17.46 24.23
C ASN A 308 -6.78 16.44 25.38
N LEU A 309 -5.54 16.08 25.70
CA LEU A 309 -5.10 15.75 27.06
C LEU A 309 -3.77 16.47 27.28
#